data_AF-A0A7C3QES1-F1
#
_entry.id   AF-A0A7C3QES1-F1
#
_cell.length_a   1.000
_cell.length_b   1.000
_cell.length_c   1.000
_cell.angle_alpha   90.00
_cell.angle_beta   90.00
_cell.angle_gamma   90.00
#
_symmetry.space_group_name_H-M   'P 1'
#
loop_
_entity.id
_entity.type
_entity.pdbx_description
1 polymer ?
#
loop_
_entity_poly.entity_id
_entity_poly.type
_entity_poly.pdbx_seq_one_letter_code
_entity_poly.pdbx_strand_id
1 'polypeptide(L)'
;MPNAYTHAPALRPGLLKGSLQLLAWLLFHPAAWRSCAGRIAPNLSPGFALAELSVEQLRSRPVRRLLGRAFFIWTGGTAVAILLVSRLAGASWTAAVYGAALGVFLGWMLGLFLGTAVSLFLGIVTGWVGGVVLGLGGSLWAASPQGMAVHLVFGVGWGIMLGIISGLAAYTLLHGRARRVSIVPWVRQFKAILAGSAASILLIIAMFAIVSVAVAREQQTGLSIRLAASPYLISILALAGLTAVIFSAIIAWRTQSWRRGLLLGASMGTAYGLILVFLLRSATIDYIAFVLPSGRLLAELTGGAAFYSFISVIMTALYAALLALSHTLLERLAGEWAGAAAGFIAAAGIHLALRYLISLYHLWPNLLVSLLLIGLGFTLARWRPWLTWPLQRAWDYLLYQFDAERAPGDPVYLRRCAAFWDAQQRLPLRGLAQHLVLACRRQPQEADAAMTFLLDGPQRWAVSAARLELLAYRLETCRSVEDIRRVELPAGELDNPAGPILHRFRRFGRDVDAALRQVTGHHQRIALEGVLVGWEQFARDLTLSQEREAARFYPAARLWLNLA
;
A
#
# COMPACT_ATOMS: atom_id res chain seq x y z
N MET A 1 -24.89 -5.50 14.70
CA MET A 1 -23.91 -5.85 13.63
C MET A 1 -22.48 -5.61 14.16
N PRO A 2 -21.73 -6.63 14.61
CA PRO A 2 -20.64 -6.38 15.58
C PRO A 2 -19.25 -5.95 15.05
N ASN A 3 -18.97 -5.92 13.74
CA ASN A 3 -17.58 -5.90 13.25
C ASN A 3 -17.23 -4.78 12.24
N ALA A 4 -17.86 -3.61 12.33
CA ALA A 4 -17.51 -2.50 11.42
C ALA A 4 -16.20 -1.80 11.81
N TYR A 5 -15.95 -1.63 13.11
CA TYR A 5 -14.80 -0.91 13.66
C TYR A 5 -13.78 -1.91 14.21
N THR A 6 -12.99 -2.48 13.31
CA THR A 6 -11.98 -3.47 13.67
C THR A 6 -10.77 -3.33 12.77
N HIS A 7 -9.59 -3.60 13.30
CA HIS A 7 -8.38 -3.72 12.50
C HIS A 7 -8.34 -5.00 11.66
N ALA A 8 -9.30 -5.91 11.88
CA ALA A 8 -9.39 -7.20 11.22
C ALA A 8 -10.69 -7.36 10.42
N PRO A 9 -11.06 -6.44 9.51
CA PRO A 9 -12.30 -6.56 8.76
C PRO A 9 -12.31 -7.85 7.93
N ALA A 10 -13.47 -8.51 7.84
CA ALA A 10 -13.62 -9.67 6.98
C ALA A 10 -13.51 -9.26 5.51
N LEU A 11 -12.93 -10.16 4.70
CA LEU A 11 -12.84 -9.93 3.27
C LEU A 11 -14.23 -10.07 2.65
N ARG A 12 -14.67 -9.05 1.91
CA ARG A 12 -16.01 -8.99 1.33
C ARG A 12 -16.23 -10.15 0.35
N PRO A 13 -17.47 -10.66 0.26
CA PRO A 13 -17.84 -11.61 -0.77
C PRO A 13 -17.77 -10.93 -2.15
N GLY A 14 -17.64 -11.75 -3.18
CA GLY A 14 -17.45 -11.29 -4.55
C GLY A 14 -15.97 -11.12 -4.92
N LEU A 15 -15.70 -11.37 -6.19
CA LEU A 15 -14.38 -11.30 -6.79
C LEU A 15 -13.90 -9.83 -6.79
N LEU A 16 -14.58 -8.93 -7.51
CA LEU A 16 -14.15 -7.54 -7.70
C LEU A 16 -14.03 -6.75 -6.38
N LYS A 17 -15.09 -6.74 -5.56
CA LYS A 17 -15.13 -6.02 -4.27
C LYS A 17 -14.04 -6.53 -3.32
N GLY A 18 -13.84 -7.85 -3.29
CA GLY A 18 -12.79 -8.48 -2.50
C GLY A 18 -11.39 -8.07 -2.94
N SER A 19 -11.12 -8.03 -4.26
CA SER A 19 -9.82 -7.56 -4.76
C SER A 19 -9.59 -6.09 -4.45
N LEU A 20 -10.53 -5.20 -4.77
CA LEU A 20 -10.38 -3.78 -4.44
C LEU A 20 -10.13 -3.56 -2.94
N GLN A 21 -10.82 -4.33 -2.08
CA GLN A 21 -10.57 -4.31 -0.65
C GLN A 21 -9.16 -4.81 -0.28
N LEU A 22 -8.65 -5.86 -0.93
CA LEU A 22 -7.26 -6.30 -0.72
C LEU A 22 -6.29 -5.17 -1.06
N LEU A 23 -6.40 -4.54 -2.23
CA LEU A 23 -5.52 -3.41 -2.59
C LEU A 23 -5.63 -2.26 -1.60
N ALA A 24 -6.85 -1.92 -1.18
CA ALA A 24 -7.06 -0.90 -0.16
C ALA A 24 -6.35 -1.27 1.16
N TRP A 25 -6.40 -2.55 1.58
CA TRP A 25 -5.66 -3.00 2.76
C TRP A 25 -4.15 -2.94 2.56
N LEU A 26 -3.67 -3.33 1.39
CA LEU A 26 -2.26 -3.31 1.06
C LEU A 26 -1.68 -1.88 1.09
N LEU A 27 -2.43 -0.89 0.62
CA LEU A 27 -1.97 0.49 0.52
C LEU A 27 -2.30 1.35 1.76
N PHE A 28 -3.47 1.15 2.38
CA PHE A 28 -4.02 2.02 3.42
C PHE A 28 -4.22 1.31 4.76
N HIS A 29 -4.44 0.00 4.78
CA HIS A 29 -4.74 -0.73 6.02
C HIS A 29 -3.91 -2.02 6.22
N PRO A 30 -2.57 -1.96 6.33
CA PRO A 30 -1.73 -3.16 6.41
C PRO A 30 -2.06 -4.09 7.58
N ALA A 31 -2.63 -3.58 8.68
CA ALA A 31 -3.12 -4.39 9.78
C ALA A 31 -4.23 -5.37 9.36
N ALA A 32 -5.10 -4.97 8.43
CA ALA A 32 -6.19 -5.81 7.95
C ALA A 32 -5.67 -6.95 7.07
N TRP A 33 -4.63 -6.67 6.28
CA TRP A 33 -3.89 -7.70 5.55
C TRP A 33 -3.26 -8.72 6.52
N ARG A 34 -2.57 -8.26 7.57
CA ARG A 34 -1.97 -9.14 8.60
C ARG A 34 -3.01 -10.05 9.24
N SER A 35 -4.15 -9.49 9.64
CA SER A 35 -5.26 -10.28 10.20
C SER A 35 -5.87 -11.22 9.16
N CYS A 36 -5.94 -10.83 7.89
CA CYS A 36 -6.42 -11.70 6.82
C CYS A 36 -5.48 -12.90 6.61
N ALA A 37 -4.16 -12.68 6.59
CA ALA A 37 -3.17 -13.76 6.49
C ALA A 37 -3.26 -14.71 7.69
N GLY A 38 -3.35 -14.18 8.92
CA GLY A 38 -3.50 -15.00 10.13
C GLY A 38 -4.78 -15.83 10.18
N ARG A 39 -5.88 -15.35 9.58
CA ARG A 39 -7.13 -16.13 9.46
C ARG A 39 -7.04 -17.26 8.44
N ILE A 40 -6.21 -17.10 7.41
CA ILE A 40 -6.01 -18.15 6.40
C ILE A 40 -5.22 -19.31 7.01
N ALA A 41 -4.15 -18.99 7.74
CA ALA A 41 -3.41 -19.94 8.54
C ALA A 41 -2.71 -19.18 9.69
N PRO A 42 -2.93 -19.54 10.96
CA PRO A 42 -2.35 -18.83 12.12
C PRO A 42 -0.83 -18.74 12.10
N ASN A 43 -0.17 -19.73 11.51
CA ASN A 43 1.30 -19.81 11.41
C ASN A 43 1.88 -19.07 10.19
N LEU A 44 1.03 -18.49 9.33
CA LEU A 44 1.48 -17.86 8.10
C LEU A 44 1.96 -16.44 8.38
N SER A 45 3.22 -16.15 8.05
CA SER A 45 3.74 -14.80 8.20
C SER A 45 2.98 -13.85 7.26
N PRO A 46 2.70 -12.59 7.62
CA PRO A 46 2.03 -11.66 6.72
C PRO A 46 2.77 -11.36 5.40
N GLY A 47 4.08 -11.59 5.36
CA GLY A 47 4.87 -11.48 4.15
C GLY A 47 5.31 -12.84 3.61
N PHE A 48 4.44 -13.86 3.73
CA PHE A 48 4.73 -15.19 3.22
C PHE A 48 4.94 -15.19 1.71
N ALA A 49 5.77 -16.12 1.23
CA ALA A 49 5.95 -16.38 -0.19
C ALA A 49 5.12 -17.59 -0.64
N LEU A 50 4.72 -17.67 -1.92
CA LEU A 50 3.92 -18.80 -2.41
C LEU A 50 4.63 -20.14 -2.20
N ALA A 51 5.96 -20.17 -2.27
CA ALA A 51 6.75 -21.38 -2.05
C ALA A 51 6.71 -21.88 -0.59
N GLU A 52 6.34 -21.03 0.38
CA GLU A 52 6.20 -21.41 1.79
C GLU A 52 4.88 -22.12 2.07
N LEU A 53 3.90 -22.02 1.17
CA LEU A 53 2.60 -22.66 1.35
C LEU A 53 2.72 -24.19 1.21
N SER A 54 2.12 -24.92 2.15
CA SER A 54 1.97 -26.36 2.02
C SER A 54 0.94 -26.73 0.94
N VAL A 55 0.97 -27.98 0.47
CA VAL A 55 -0.01 -28.47 -0.51
C VAL A 55 -1.43 -28.43 0.07
N GLU A 56 -1.58 -28.73 1.37
CA GLU A 56 -2.86 -28.65 2.09
C GLU A 56 -3.36 -27.20 2.17
N GLN A 57 -2.47 -26.25 2.46
CA GLN A 57 -2.80 -24.82 2.47
C GLN A 57 -3.20 -24.34 1.07
N LEU A 58 -2.48 -24.74 0.01
CA LEU A 58 -2.83 -24.42 -1.37
C LEU A 58 -4.18 -25.01 -1.80
N ARG A 59 -4.55 -26.19 -1.30
CA ARG A 59 -5.87 -26.82 -1.55
C ARG A 59 -6.99 -26.13 -0.78
N SER A 60 -6.68 -25.43 0.31
CA SER A 60 -7.68 -24.73 1.11
C SER A 60 -8.46 -23.71 0.27
N ARG A 61 -9.78 -23.65 0.48
CA ARG A 61 -10.66 -22.71 -0.22
C ARG A 61 -10.29 -21.23 0.03
N PRO A 62 -9.88 -20.81 1.26
CA PRO A 62 -9.46 -19.44 1.51
C PRO A 62 -8.24 -19.00 0.70
N VAL A 63 -7.19 -19.84 0.63
CA VAL A 63 -5.99 -19.54 -0.17
C VAL A 63 -6.33 -19.45 -1.65
N ARG A 64 -7.06 -20.42 -2.21
CA ARG A 64 -7.45 -20.36 -3.63
C ARG A 64 -8.27 -19.13 -3.98
N ARG A 65 -9.18 -18.72 -3.09
CA ARG A 65 -9.94 -17.46 -3.25
C ARG A 65 -9.03 -16.24 -3.18
N LEU A 66 -8.06 -16.21 -2.27
CA LEU A 66 -7.08 -15.15 -2.18
C LEU A 66 -6.25 -15.06 -3.47
N LEU A 67 -5.67 -16.17 -3.94
CA LEU A 67 -4.88 -16.23 -5.16
C LEU A 67 -5.69 -15.88 -6.40
N GLY A 68 -6.92 -16.39 -6.51
CA GLY A 68 -7.83 -16.03 -7.59
C GLY A 68 -8.11 -14.52 -7.64
N ARG A 69 -8.37 -13.91 -6.48
CA ARG A 69 -8.57 -12.45 -6.36
C ARG A 69 -7.29 -11.67 -6.65
N ALA A 70 -6.14 -12.16 -6.19
CA ALA A 70 -4.83 -11.54 -6.26
C ALA A 70 -4.19 -11.59 -7.66
N PHE A 71 -4.50 -12.59 -8.49
CA PHE A 71 -3.89 -12.70 -9.82
C PHE A 71 -4.89 -12.47 -10.97
N PHE A 72 -6.11 -13.02 -10.92
CA PHE A 72 -7.02 -12.93 -12.08
C PHE A 72 -7.69 -11.56 -12.22
N ILE A 73 -8.20 -10.99 -11.13
CA ILE A 73 -8.94 -9.72 -11.20
C ILE A 73 -8.01 -8.56 -11.50
N TRP A 74 -6.81 -8.60 -10.91
CA TRP A 74 -5.78 -7.60 -11.18
C TRP A 74 -5.30 -7.67 -12.61
N THR A 75 -5.18 -8.87 -13.17
CA THR A 75 -4.88 -9.03 -14.61
C THR A 75 -5.92 -8.32 -15.47
N GLY A 76 -7.22 -8.55 -15.21
CA GLY A 76 -8.29 -7.85 -15.92
C GLY A 76 -8.26 -6.33 -15.72
N GLY A 77 -8.07 -5.87 -14.48
CA GLY A 77 -7.95 -4.44 -14.17
C GLY A 77 -6.74 -3.77 -14.80
N THR A 78 -5.60 -4.48 -14.89
CA THR A 78 -4.38 -4.01 -15.57
C THR A 78 -4.64 -3.83 -17.05
N ALA A 79 -5.25 -4.83 -17.70
CA ALA A 79 -5.60 -4.75 -19.11
C ALA A 79 -6.51 -3.55 -19.39
N VAL A 80 -7.59 -3.39 -18.61
CA VAL A 80 -8.52 -2.26 -18.75
C VAL A 80 -7.82 -0.92 -18.54
N ALA A 81 -6.96 -0.80 -17.52
CA ALA A 81 -6.22 0.43 -17.25
C ALA A 81 -5.26 0.77 -18.40
N ILE A 82 -4.50 -0.20 -18.90
CA ILE A 82 -3.60 -0.01 -20.05
C ILE A 82 -4.41 0.40 -21.27
N LEU A 83 -5.49 -0.32 -21.60
CA LEU A 83 -6.36 -0.01 -22.74
C LEU A 83 -6.90 1.43 -22.63
N LEU A 84 -7.48 1.79 -21.49
CA LEU A 84 -8.09 3.11 -21.30
C LEU A 84 -7.04 4.23 -21.43
N VAL A 85 -5.93 4.12 -20.71
CA VAL A 85 -4.89 5.16 -20.69
C VAL A 85 -4.19 5.25 -22.06
N SER A 86 -3.86 4.13 -22.70
CA SER A 86 -3.28 4.12 -24.04
C SER A 86 -4.21 4.76 -25.06
N ARG A 87 -5.52 4.50 -24.97
CA ARG A 87 -6.52 5.11 -25.87
C ARG A 87 -6.66 6.61 -25.63
N LEU A 88 -6.66 7.05 -24.37
CA LEU A 88 -6.66 8.49 -24.04
C LEU A 88 -5.37 9.19 -24.48
N ALA A 89 -4.24 8.47 -24.52
CA ALA A 89 -2.97 8.96 -25.04
C ALA A 89 -2.86 8.93 -26.59
N GLY A 90 -3.94 8.53 -27.29
CA GLY A 90 -3.99 8.53 -28.75
C GLY A 90 -3.45 7.26 -29.42
N ALA A 91 -3.06 6.22 -28.66
CA ALA A 91 -2.58 4.96 -29.25
C ALA A 91 -3.70 4.26 -30.04
N SER A 92 -3.37 3.61 -31.16
CA SER A 92 -4.32 2.80 -31.92
C SER A 92 -4.86 1.62 -31.08
N TRP A 93 -6.00 1.03 -31.49
CA TRP A 93 -6.54 -0.15 -30.81
C TRP A 93 -5.57 -1.32 -30.83
N THR A 94 -4.86 -1.53 -31.94
CA THR A 94 -3.86 -2.60 -32.06
C THR A 94 -2.71 -2.40 -31.08
N ALA A 95 -2.16 -1.18 -31.00
CA ALA A 95 -1.11 -0.82 -30.07
C ALA A 95 -1.55 -0.96 -28.60
N ALA A 96 -2.77 -0.49 -28.28
CA ALA A 96 -3.33 -0.58 -26.94
C ALA A 96 -3.58 -2.05 -26.51
N VAL A 97 -4.13 -2.88 -27.40
CA VAL A 97 -4.36 -4.31 -27.13
C VAL A 97 -3.05 -5.06 -26.98
N TYR A 98 -2.08 -4.79 -27.85
CA TYR A 98 -0.74 -5.36 -27.76
C TYR A 98 -0.06 -5.00 -26.43
N GLY A 99 -0.05 -3.72 -26.07
CA GLY A 99 0.53 -3.28 -24.81
C GLY A 99 -0.23 -3.81 -23.60
N ALA A 100 -1.56 -3.95 -23.67
CA ALA A 100 -2.34 -4.60 -22.61
C ALA A 100 -1.96 -6.07 -22.44
N ALA A 101 -1.83 -6.83 -23.53
CA ALA A 101 -1.43 -8.23 -23.49
C ALA A 101 0.00 -8.40 -22.95
N LEU A 102 0.95 -7.59 -23.45
CA LEU A 102 2.33 -7.60 -23.00
C LEU A 102 2.44 -7.20 -21.52
N GLY A 103 1.77 -6.12 -21.13
CA GLY A 103 1.77 -5.62 -19.76
C GLY A 103 1.18 -6.63 -18.77
N VAL A 104 0.04 -7.23 -19.11
CA VAL A 104 -0.55 -8.33 -18.33
C VAL A 104 0.43 -9.48 -18.18
N PHE A 105 1.03 -9.93 -19.28
CA PHE A 105 1.94 -11.07 -19.27
C PHE A 105 3.20 -10.80 -18.43
N LEU A 106 3.88 -9.67 -18.66
CA LEU A 106 5.07 -9.28 -17.91
C LEU A 106 4.76 -9.01 -16.44
N GLY A 107 3.63 -8.36 -16.15
CA GLY A 107 3.15 -8.13 -14.80
C GLY A 107 2.85 -9.43 -14.06
N TRP A 108 2.21 -10.40 -14.72
CA TRP A 108 1.94 -11.72 -14.14
C TRP A 108 3.24 -12.50 -13.88
N MET A 109 4.17 -12.49 -14.84
CA MET A 109 5.49 -13.13 -14.69
C MET A 109 6.26 -12.53 -13.51
N LEU A 110 6.40 -11.21 -13.46
CA LEU A 110 7.07 -10.48 -12.37
C LEU A 110 6.41 -10.78 -11.02
N GLY A 111 5.07 -10.72 -10.99
CA GLY A 111 4.29 -10.93 -9.79
C GLY A 111 4.35 -12.37 -9.28
N LEU A 112 4.38 -13.36 -10.17
CA LEU A 112 4.59 -14.76 -9.77
C LEU A 112 6.02 -15.01 -9.30
N PHE A 113 7.03 -14.45 -9.96
CA PHE A 113 8.42 -14.69 -9.59
C PHE A 113 8.70 -14.12 -8.19
N LEU A 114 8.34 -12.85 -7.97
CA LEU A 114 8.49 -12.21 -6.67
C LEU A 114 7.50 -12.74 -5.63
N GLY A 115 6.28 -13.09 -6.04
CA GLY A 115 5.28 -13.73 -5.19
C GLY A 115 5.73 -15.07 -4.63
N THR A 116 6.45 -15.85 -5.46
CA THR A 116 6.92 -17.20 -5.13
C THR A 116 8.21 -17.18 -4.32
N ALA A 117 9.13 -16.28 -4.64
CA ALA A 117 10.44 -16.21 -3.99
C ALA A 117 10.51 -15.28 -2.77
N VAL A 118 9.76 -14.17 -2.77
CA VAL A 118 9.94 -13.09 -1.80
C VAL A 118 8.70 -12.86 -0.95
N SER A 119 7.58 -12.49 -1.54
CA SER A 119 6.34 -12.29 -0.80
C SER A 119 5.19 -12.20 -1.75
N LEU A 120 4.08 -12.89 -1.45
CA LEU A 120 2.86 -12.76 -2.22
C LEU A 120 2.43 -11.30 -2.33
N PHE A 121 2.57 -10.54 -1.24
CA PHE A 121 2.21 -9.13 -1.22
C PHE A 121 3.06 -8.31 -2.20
N LEU A 122 4.38 -8.48 -2.13
CA LEU A 122 5.30 -7.85 -3.06
C LEU A 122 4.93 -8.20 -4.51
N GLY A 123 4.76 -9.49 -4.79
CA GLY A 123 4.40 -9.98 -6.12
C GLY A 123 3.12 -9.37 -6.69
N ILE A 124 2.07 -9.23 -5.89
CA ILE A 124 0.82 -8.59 -6.33
C ILE A 124 1.06 -7.14 -6.72
N VAL A 125 1.73 -6.35 -5.87
CA VAL A 125 1.94 -4.93 -6.12
C VAL A 125 2.90 -4.70 -7.27
N THR A 126 4.05 -5.38 -7.29
CA THR A 126 5.02 -5.24 -8.38
C THR A 126 4.49 -5.78 -9.69
N GLY A 127 3.72 -6.87 -9.67
CA GLY A 127 3.12 -7.43 -10.87
C GLY A 127 2.06 -6.50 -11.47
N TRP A 128 1.22 -5.89 -10.63
CA TRP A 128 0.21 -4.93 -11.09
C TRP A 128 0.84 -3.65 -11.62
N VAL A 129 1.65 -2.98 -10.80
CA VAL A 129 2.30 -1.72 -11.17
C VAL A 129 3.23 -1.94 -12.36
N GLY A 130 4.07 -2.98 -12.31
CA GLY A 130 4.97 -3.34 -13.39
C GLY A 130 4.21 -3.69 -14.67
N GLY A 131 3.10 -4.40 -14.58
CA GLY A 131 2.28 -4.74 -15.73
C GLY A 131 1.66 -3.51 -16.40
N VAL A 132 1.05 -2.60 -15.63
CA VAL A 132 0.51 -1.34 -16.16
C VAL A 132 1.62 -0.53 -16.83
N VAL A 133 2.73 -0.36 -16.13
CA VAL A 133 3.84 0.47 -16.56
C VAL A 133 4.50 -0.07 -17.84
N LEU A 134 4.82 -1.37 -17.88
CA LEU A 134 5.41 -2.03 -19.05
C LEU A 134 4.41 -2.10 -20.21
N GLY A 135 3.13 -2.29 -19.93
CA GLY A 135 2.09 -2.34 -20.94
C GLY A 135 1.79 -0.98 -21.59
N LEU A 136 1.82 0.10 -20.82
CA LEU A 136 1.78 1.46 -21.35
C LEU A 136 3.02 1.74 -22.20
N GLY A 137 4.21 1.35 -21.73
CA GLY A 137 5.45 1.44 -22.52
C GLY A 137 5.33 0.70 -23.85
N GLY A 138 4.83 -0.54 -23.84
CA GLY A 138 4.59 -1.33 -25.05
C GLY A 138 3.54 -0.72 -25.98
N SER A 139 2.46 -0.13 -25.42
CA SER A 139 1.42 0.53 -26.22
C SER A 139 1.94 1.77 -26.92
N LEU A 140 2.68 2.63 -26.19
CA LEU A 140 3.25 3.85 -26.74
C LEU A 140 4.34 3.53 -27.77
N TRP A 141 5.10 2.46 -27.53
CA TRP A 141 6.10 1.97 -28.47
C TRP A 141 5.47 1.45 -29.77
N ALA A 142 4.40 0.66 -29.67
CA ALA A 142 3.66 0.20 -30.84
C ALA A 142 2.93 1.34 -31.59
N ALA A 143 2.63 2.46 -30.92
CA ALA A 143 1.94 3.61 -31.51
C ALA A 143 2.88 4.57 -32.28
N SER A 144 4.20 4.54 -32.05
CA SER A 144 5.15 5.47 -32.66
C SER A 144 6.48 4.80 -33.01
N PRO A 145 6.66 4.30 -34.25
CA PRO A 145 7.88 3.62 -34.67
C PRO A 145 9.15 4.51 -34.69
N GLN A 146 9.04 5.84 -34.75
CA GLN A 146 10.13 6.71 -35.21
C GLN A 146 10.78 7.67 -34.18
N GLY A 147 10.48 7.63 -32.87
CA GLY A 147 11.36 8.37 -31.92
C GLY A 147 10.85 8.64 -30.52
N MET A 148 9.56 8.92 -30.33
CA MET A 148 9.06 9.26 -28.99
C MET A 148 9.13 8.05 -28.04
N ALA A 149 8.88 6.86 -28.58
CA ALA A 149 9.04 5.60 -27.86
C ALA A 149 10.49 5.28 -27.50
N VAL A 150 11.46 5.58 -28.37
CA VAL A 150 12.89 5.34 -28.09
C VAL A 150 13.36 6.24 -26.95
N HIS A 151 12.94 7.51 -26.92
CA HIS A 151 13.28 8.43 -25.83
C HIS A 151 12.50 8.18 -24.53
N LEU A 152 11.24 7.75 -24.59
CA LEU A 152 10.47 7.44 -23.39
C LEU A 152 10.87 6.08 -22.79
N VAL A 153 11.14 5.09 -23.63
CA VAL A 153 11.63 3.77 -23.23
C VAL A 153 13.09 3.90 -22.81
N PHE A 154 14.02 4.30 -23.67
CA PHE A 154 15.47 4.28 -23.39
C PHE A 154 16.03 5.57 -22.73
N GLY A 155 15.23 6.62 -22.61
CA GLY A 155 15.51 7.79 -21.75
C GLY A 155 15.05 7.56 -20.31
N VAL A 156 14.58 8.59 -19.60
CA VAL A 156 14.30 8.55 -18.15
C VAL A 156 13.14 7.62 -17.75
N GLY A 157 12.30 7.20 -18.71
CA GLY A 157 11.11 6.40 -18.42
C GLY A 157 11.45 5.10 -17.70
N TRP A 158 12.42 4.28 -18.15
CA TRP A 158 12.81 3.05 -17.45
C TRP A 158 13.18 3.28 -15.98
N GLY A 159 13.89 4.37 -15.66
CA GLY A 159 14.22 4.78 -14.30
C GLY A 159 12.98 5.12 -13.47
N ILE A 160 12.01 5.84 -14.06
CA ILE A 160 10.71 6.11 -13.42
C ILE A 160 9.96 4.81 -13.16
N MET A 161 9.88 3.94 -14.16
CA MET A 161 9.17 2.66 -14.11
C MET A 161 9.69 1.78 -12.98
N LEU A 162 11.00 1.49 -13.00
CA LEU A 162 11.65 0.65 -12.00
C LEU A 162 11.64 1.31 -10.61
N GLY A 163 11.79 2.63 -10.56
CA GLY A 163 11.72 3.40 -9.34
C GLY A 163 10.36 3.35 -8.66
N ILE A 164 9.25 3.48 -9.40
CA ILE A 164 7.89 3.37 -8.85
C ILE A 164 7.62 1.94 -8.36
N ILE A 165 7.95 0.92 -9.18
CA ILE A 165 7.80 -0.49 -8.81
C ILE A 165 8.57 -0.77 -7.52
N SER A 166 9.84 -0.36 -7.48
CA SER A 166 10.73 -0.55 -6.34
C SER A 166 10.29 0.24 -5.10
N GLY A 167 9.82 1.46 -5.28
CA GLY A 167 9.41 2.32 -4.18
C GLY A 167 8.14 1.82 -3.50
N LEU A 168 7.13 1.43 -4.28
CA LEU A 168 5.92 0.80 -3.75
C LEU A 168 6.24 -0.54 -3.10
N ALA A 169 7.09 -1.34 -3.74
CA ALA A 169 7.60 -2.58 -3.19
C ALA A 169 8.29 -2.39 -1.82
N ALA A 170 9.18 -1.40 -1.69
CA ALA A 170 9.85 -1.07 -0.44
C ALA A 170 8.86 -0.71 0.67
N TYR A 171 7.89 0.16 0.36
CA TYR A 171 6.83 0.51 1.29
C TYR A 171 6.05 -0.72 1.77
N THR A 172 5.66 -1.59 0.83
CA THR A 172 4.87 -2.79 1.11
C THR A 172 5.60 -3.77 2.01
N LEU A 173 6.89 -4.04 1.73
CA LEU A 173 7.72 -4.93 2.53
C LEU A 173 7.87 -4.44 3.98
N LEU A 174 8.11 -3.13 4.16
CA LEU A 174 8.36 -2.55 5.48
C LEU A 174 7.12 -2.43 6.38
N HIS A 175 5.93 -2.32 5.79
CA HIS A 175 4.69 -2.09 6.54
C HIS A 175 3.78 -3.31 6.61
N GLY A 176 4.01 -4.31 5.77
CA GLY A 176 3.24 -5.55 5.72
C GLY A 176 3.48 -6.47 6.92
N ARG A 177 4.63 -6.37 7.61
CA ARG A 177 5.00 -7.27 8.72
C ARG A 177 4.96 -6.58 10.08
N ALA A 178 4.69 -7.37 11.12
CA ALA A 178 4.67 -6.88 12.48
C ALA A 178 6.07 -6.41 12.86
N ARG A 179 6.19 -5.20 13.42
CA ARG A 179 7.43 -4.62 13.97
C ARG A 179 8.02 -5.51 15.07
N ARG A 180 8.61 -6.65 14.74
CA ARG A 180 9.68 -7.23 15.56
C ARG A 180 10.95 -6.53 15.12
N VAL A 181 11.10 -5.29 15.58
CA VAL A 181 12.37 -4.57 15.44
C VAL A 181 13.31 -5.25 16.42
N SER A 182 13.95 -6.35 15.99
CA SER A 182 15.25 -6.64 16.54
C SER A 182 16.10 -5.43 16.17
N ILE A 183 16.60 -4.71 17.18
CA ILE A 183 17.49 -3.57 16.96
C ILE A 183 18.81 -4.16 16.48
N VAL A 184 18.89 -4.45 15.18
CA VAL A 184 20.11 -4.91 14.54
C VAL A 184 21.03 -3.70 14.44
N PRO A 185 22.28 -3.75 14.97
CA PRO A 185 23.20 -2.63 14.87
C PRO A 185 23.38 -2.16 13.43
N TRP A 186 23.40 -0.84 13.22
CA TRP A 186 23.49 -0.23 11.89
C TRP A 186 24.71 -0.75 11.09
N VAL A 187 25.83 -1.04 11.77
CA VAL A 187 27.04 -1.62 11.16
C VAL A 187 26.76 -2.96 10.51
N ARG A 188 25.97 -3.83 11.17
CA ARG A 188 25.61 -5.15 10.62
C ARG A 188 24.67 -5.00 9.43
N GLN A 189 23.74 -4.04 9.47
CA GLN A 189 22.88 -3.72 8.33
C GLN A 189 23.68 -3.22 7.13
N PHE A 190 24.65 -2.32 7.36
CA PHE A 190 25.51 -1.80 6.31
C PHE A 190 26.38 -2.88 5.66
N LYS A 191 27.06 -3.71 6.47
CA LYS A 191 27.85 -4.86 5.97
C LYS A 191 27.01 -5.85 5.17
N ALA A 192 25.80 -6.12 5.65
CA ALA A 192 24.83 -6.96 4.95
C ALA A 192 24.48 -6.37 3.58
N ILE A 193 24.09 -5.08 3.52
CA ILE A 193 23.76 -4.41 2.26
C ILE A 193 24.93 -4.48 1.26
N LEU A 194 26.17 -4.25 1.72
CA LEU A 194 27.35 -4.34 0.89
C LEU A 194 27.54 -5.77 0.32
N ALA A 195 27.37 -6.80 1.16
CA ALA A 195 27.50 -8.19 0.74
C ALA A 195 26.44 -8.62 -0.30
N GLY A 196 25.17 -8.24 -0.11
CA GLY A 196 24.13 -8.55 -1.11
C GLY A 196 24.31 -7.77 -2.42
N SER A 197 24.75 -6.52 -2.33
CA SER A 197 25.09 -5.72 -3.51
C SER A 197 26.24 -6.36 -4.29
N ALA A 198 27.29 -6.83 -3.60
CA ALA A 198 28.40 -7.55 -4.22
C ALA A 198 27.95 -8.86 -4.90
N ALA A 199 27.12 -9.67 -4.24
CA ALA A 199 26.55 -10.88 -4.82
C ALA A 199 25.74 -10.61 -6.10
N SER A 200 25.01 -9.48 -6.13
CA SER A 200 24.24 -9.06 -7.30
C SER A 200 25.11 -8.56 -8.43
N ILE A 201 26.20 -7.83 -8.13
CA ILE A 201 27.19 -7.42 -9.13
C ILE A 201 27.83 -8.66 -9.77
N LEU A 202 28.23 -9.65 -8.96
CA LEU A 202 28.77 -10.91 -9.49
C LEU A 202 27.76 -11.64 -10.38
N LEU A 203 26.48 -11.65 -10.00
CA LEU A 203 25.43 -12.22 -10.83
C LEU A 203 25.27 -11.49 -12.16
N ILE A 204 25.29 -10.15 -12.14
CA ILE A 204 25.25 -9.34 -13.36
C ILE A 204 26.45 -9.68 -14.27
N ILE A 205 27.66 -9.72 -13.71
CA ILE A 205 28.88 -10.09 -14.45
C ILE A 205 28.78 -11.49 -15.05
N ALA A 206 28.34 -12.48 -14.26
CA ALA A 206 28.19 -13.86 -14.73
C ALA A 206 27.20 -13.96 -15.89
N MET A 207 26.06 -13.27 -15.79
CA MET A 207 25.08 -13.23 -16.87
C MET A 207 25.67 -12.56 -18.13
N PHE A 208 26.43 -11.47 -17.97
CA PHE A 208 27.10 -10.81 -19.10
C PHE A 208 28.14 -11.67 -19.76
N ALA A 209 28.95 -12.39 -18.98
CA ALA A 209 29.93 -13.33 -19.52
C ALA A 209 29.25 -14.41 -20.36
N ILE A 210 28.13 -14.98 -19.88
CA ILE A 210 27.35 -15.98 -20.61
C ILE A 210 26.85 -15.43 -21.96
N VAL A 211 26.22 -14.25 -21.96
CA VAL A 211 25.70 -13.63 -23.19
C VAL A 211 26.85 -13.28 -24.14
N SER A 212 27.94 -12.69 -23.64
CA SER A 212 29.07 -12.25 -24.45
C SER A 212 29.81 -13.42 -25.10
N VAL A 213 30.01 -14.52 -24.37
CA VAL A 213 30.61 -15.75 -24.93
C VAL A 213 29.74 -16.34 -26.04
N ALA A 214 28.42 -16.32 -25.87
CA ALA A 214 27.52 -16.83 -26.89
C ALA A 214 27.51 -15.96 -28.16
N VAL A 215 27.52 -14.63 -28.01
CA VAL A 215 27.63 -13.69 -29.14
C VAL A 215 28.98 -13.79 -29.83
N ALA A 216 30.09 -13.90 -29.09
CA ALA A 216 31.42 -14.04 -29.67
C ALA A 216 31.56 -15.35 -30.48
N ARG A 217 30.98 -16.45 -29.99
CA ARG A 217 30.94 -17.73 -30.73
C ARG A 217 30.13 -17.62 -32.02
N GLU A 218 29.05 -16.85 -32.02
CA GLU A 218 28.27 -16.59 -33.24
C GLU A 218 29.10 -15.84 -34.29
N GLN A 219 29.78 -14.76 -33.88
CA GLN A 219 30.62 -13.97 -34.79
C GLN A 219 31.78 -14.81 -35.37
N GLN A 220 32.37 -15.71 -34.57
CA GLN A 220 33.50 -16.55 -35.01
C GLN A 220 33.11 -17.68 -35.95
N THR A 221 31.94 -18.30 -35.76
CA THR A 221 31.56 -19.49 -36.54
C THR A 221 31.10 -19.17 -37.95
N GLY A 222 30.88 -17.89 -38.29
CA GLY A 222 30.49 -17.46 -39.64
C GLY A 222 29.28 -18.20 -40.21
N LEU A 223 28.48 -18.83 -39.35
CA LEU A 223 27.64 -19.95 -39.75
C LEU A 223 26.34 -19.44 -40.38
N SER A 224 26.41 -19.30 -41.70
CA SER A 224 25.34 -19.34 -42.68
C SER A 224 24.09 -20.10 -42.20
N ILE A 225 22.93 -19.41 -42.14
CA ILE A 225 21.51 -19.76 -42.47
C ILE A 225 20.95 -21.17 -42.13
N ARG A 226 21.75 -22.17 -41.78
CA ARG A 226 21.31 -23.55 -41.53
C ARG A 226 20.76 -23.67 -40.11
N LEU A 227 19.54 -24.19 -40.04
CA LEU A 227 18.67 -24.45 -38.88
C LEU A 227 19.26 -25.30 -37.72
N ALA A 228 20.56 -25.57 -37.70
CA ALA A 228 21.20 -26.29 -36.61
C ALA A 228 21.44 -25.34 -35.41
N ALA A 229 20.56 -25.43 -34.41
CA ALA A 229 20.67 -24.82 -33.08
C ALA A 229 21.41 -23.46 -33.03
N SER A 230 20.73 -22.39 -33.41
CA SER A 230 21.31 -21.04 -33.40
C SER A 230 21.97 -20.71 -32.03
N PRO A 231 23.11 -20.01 -32.00
CA PRO A 231 23.78 -19.59 -30.75
C PRO A 231 22.88 -18.80 -29.78
N TYR A 232 21.80 -18.19 -30.26
CA TYR A 232 20.73 -17.63 -29.44
C TYR A 232 20.00 -18.67 -28.58
N LEU A 233 19.77 -19.88 -29.10
CA LEU A 233 19.17 -20.97 -28.33
C LEU A 233 20.07 -21.38 -27.16
N ILE A 234 21.39 -21.45 -27.38
CA ILE A 234 22.37 -21.72 -26.32
C ILE A 234 22.31 -20.62 -25.26
N SER A 235 22.27 -19.36 -25.69
CA SER A 235 22.12 -18.20 -24.78
C SER A 235 20.85 -18.26 -23.95
N ILE A 236 19.72 -18.60 -24.58
CA ILE A 236 18.42 -18.73 -23.92
C ILE A 236 18.44 -19.88 -22.91
N LEU A 237 18.98 -21.05 -23.30
CA LEU A 237 19.10 -22.19 -22.39
C LEU A 237 20.02 -21.86 -21.21
N ALA A 238 21.12 -21.15 -21.44
CA ALA A 238 22.02 -20.72 -20.38
C ALA A 238 21.35 -19.72 -19.43
N LEU A 239 20.59 -18.75 -19.96
CA LEU A 239 19.85 -17.78 -19.16
C LEU A 239 18.68 -18.42 -18.38
N ALA A 240 17.99 -19.38 -18.99
CA ALA A 240 16.96 -20.19 -18.35
C ALA A 240 17.53 -21.05 -17.22
N GLY A 241 18.68 -21.70 -17.47
CA GLY A 241 19.43 -22.45 -16.46
C GLY A 241 19.91 -21.57 -15.31
N LEU A 242 20.47 -20.40 -15.61
CA LEU A 242 20.89 -19.44 -14.59
C LEU A 242 19.70 -18.99 -13.73
N THR A 243 18.58 -18.65 -14.37
CA THR A 243 17.33 -18.29 -13.67
C THR A 243 16.83 -19.43 -12.79
N ALA A 244 16.86 -20.67 -13.30
CA ALA A 244 16.50 -21.86 -12.54
C ALA A 244 17.36 -22.02 -11.29
N VAL A 245 18.68 -21.88 -11.41
CA VAL A 245 19.64 -22.01 -10.30
C VAL A 245 19.39 -20.95 -9.24
N ILE A 246 19.22 -19.68 -9.65
CA ILE A 246 18.99 -18.57 -8.72
C ILE A 246 17.70 -18.76 -7.93
N PHE A 247 16.58 -18.99 -8.63
CA PHE A 247 15.30 -19.19 -7.95
C PHE A 247 15.29 -20.49 -7.13
N SER A 248 16.02 -21.53 -7.56
CA SER A 248 16.19 -22.75 -6.76
C SER A 248 16.90 -22.45 -5.45
N ALA A 249 18.00 -21.69 -5.47
CA ALA A 249 18.74 -21.30 -4.29
C ALA A 249 17.90 -20.42 -3.35
N ILE A 250 17.20 -19.42 -3.89
CA ILE A 250 16.32 -18.52 -3.12
C ILE A 250 15.21 -19.31 -2.42
N ILE A 251 14.50 -20.17 -3.18
CA ILE A 251 13.39 -20.93 -2.64
C ILE A 251 13.88 -22.01 -1.66
N ALA A 252 15.01 -22.67 -1.94
CA ALA A 252 15.63 -23.63 -1.03
C ALA A 252 16.00 -22.96 0.30
N TRP A 253 16.67 -21.81 0.23
CA TRP A 253 17.02 -21.01 1.39
C TRP A 253 15.77 -20.67 2.20
N ARG A 254 14.76 -20.11 1.53
CA ARG A 254 13.54 -19.61 2.16
C ARG A 254 12.71 -20.71 2.82
N THR A 255 12.47 -21.80 2.11
CA THR A 255 11.64 -22.92 2.58
C THR A 255 12.39 -23.92 3.45
N GLN A 256 13.70 -23.75 3.62
CA GLN A 256 14.59 -24.74 4.26
C GLN A 256 14.49 -26.13 3.62
N SER A 257 14.16 -26.18 2.33
CA SER A 257 13.94 -27.43 1.59
C SER A 257 14.55 -27.34 0.19
N TRP A 258 15.72 -27.96 0.02
CA TRP A 258 16.42 -27.99 -1.27
C TRP A 258 15.59 -28.66 -2.37
N ARG A 259 14.79 -29.67 -2.04
CA ARG A 259 13.90 -30.36 -3.00
C ARG A 259 12.84 -29.44 -3.57
N ARG A 260 12.18 -28.66 -2.70
CA ARG A 260 11.20 -27.66 -3.13
C ARG A 260 11.85 -26.55 -3.93
N GLY A 261 13.03 -26.09 -3.49
CA GLY A 261 13.85 -25.13 -4.21
C GLY A 261 14.13 -25.59 -5.64
N LEU A 262 14.75 -26.77 -5.79
CA LEU A 262 15.11 -27.33 -7.09
C LEU A 262 13.89 -27.51 -7.99
N LEU A 263 12.79 -28.07 -7.48
CA LEU A 263 11.58 -28.30 -8.28
C LEU A 263 10.95 -26.98 -8.75
N LEU A 264 10.73 -26.03 -7.84
CA LEU A 264 10.08 -24.77 -8.18
C LEU A 264 11.00 -23.88 -9.04
N GLY A 265 12.28 -23.78 -8.69
CA GLY A 265 13.26 -23.03 -9.47
C GLY A 265 13.44 -23.61 -10.88
N ALA A 266 13.57 -24.93 -11.03
CA ALA A 266 13.63 -25.57 -12.35
C ALA A 266 12.35 -25.35 -13.18
N SER A 267 11.18 -25.37 -12.53
CA SER A 267 9.91 -25.06 -13.22
C SER A 267 9.85 -23.62 -13.71
N MET A 268 10.31 -22.66 -12.90
CA MET A 268 10.36 -21.24 -13.27
C MET A 268 11.35 -20.98 -14.39
N GLY A 269 12.55 -21.57 -14.31
CA GLY A 269 13.56 -21.43 -15.36
C GLY A 269 13.15 -22.09 -16.67
N THR A 270 12.53 -23.27 -16.62
CA THR A 270 11.96 -23.94 -17.82
C THR A 270 10.87 -23.11 -18.46
N ALA A 271 9.89 -22.63 -17.67
CA ALA A 271 8.81 -21.78 -18.18
C ALA A 271 9.37 -20.52 -18.84
N TYR A 272 10.34 -19.87 -18.18
CA TYR A 272 11.03 -18.70 -18.71
C TYR A 272 11.80 -18.99 -20.01
N GLY A 273 12.53 -20.11 -20.08
CA GLY A 273 13.23 -20.54 -21.29
C GLY A 273 12.28 -20.78 -22.46
N LEU A 274 11.15 -21.45 -22.23
CA LEU A 274 10.12 -21.67 -23.26
C LEU A 274 9.52 -20.36 -23.78
N ILE A 275 9.27 -19.40 -22.88
CA ILE A 275 8.81 -18.06 -23.24
C ILE A 275 9.84 -17.36 -24.13
N LEU A 276 11.13 -17.40 -23.75
CA LEU A 276 12.19 -16.77 -24.53
C LEU A 276 12.37 -17.41 -25.91
N VAL A 277 12.30 -18.75 -26.01
CA VAL A 277 12.38 -19.44 -27.31
C VAL A 277 11.20 -19.03 -28.20
N PHE A 278 9.99 -18.94 -27.64
CA PHE A 278 8.82 -18.49 -28.38
C PHE A 278 8.97 -17.06 -28.88
N LEU A 279 9.41 -16.13 -28.01
CA LEU A 279 9.61 -14.73 -28.37
C LEU A 279 10.76 -14.52 -29.35
N LEU A 280 11.86 -15.26 -29.19
CA LEU A 280 12.97 -15.22 -30.14
C LEU A 280 12.51 -15.68 -31.52
N ARG A 281 11.78 -16.81 -31.60
CA ARG A 281 11.23 -17.29 -32.87
C ARG A 281 10.33 -16.24 -33.52
N SER A 282 9.48 -15.59 -32.74
CA SER A 282 8.63 -14.48 -33.22
C SER A 282 9.48 -13.30 -33.71
N ALA A 283 10.53 -12.92 -32.98
CA ALA A 283 11.41 -11.82 -33.34
C ALA A 283 12.24 -12.12 -34.60
N THR A 284 12.66 -13.37 -34.80
CA THR A 284 13.33 -13.79 -36.02
C THR A 284 12.41 -13.72 -37.24
N ILE A 285 11.13 -14.09 -37.08
CA ILE A 285 10.13 -13.94 -38.14
C ILE A 285 9.94 -12.46 -38.50
N ASP A 286 9.81 -11.59 -37.49
CA ASP A 286 9.71 -10.14 -37.69
C ASP A 286 10.95 -9.57 -38.40
N TYR A 287 12.15 -10.01 -38.01
CA TYR A 287 13.41 -9.57 -38.62
C TYR A 287 13.52 -10.01 -40.09
N ILE A 288 13.18 -11.27 -40.39
CA ILE A 288 13.19 -11.77 -41.77
C ILE A 288 12.17 -11.01 -42.62
N ALA A 289 10.99 -10.73 -42.08
CA ALA A 289 9.99 -9.92 -42.75
C ALA A 289 10.50 -8.49 -43.01
N PHE A 290 11.24 -7.89 -42.07
CA PHE A 290 11.81 -6.55 -42.25
C PHE A 290 12.86 -6.48 -43.37
N VAL A 291 13.71 -7.50 -43.47
CA VAL A 291 14.80 -7.56 -44.48
C VAL A 291 14.25 -7.82 -45.88
N LEU A 292 13.15 -8.56 -46.01
CA LEU A 292 12.52 -8.85 -47.30
C LEU A 292 11.66 -7.65 -47.77
N PRO A 293 11.81 -7.18 -49.03
CA PRO A 293 11.03 -6.07 -49.57
C PRO A 293 9.50 -6.26 -49.46
N SER A 294 9.04 -7.50 -49.61
CA SER A 294 7.62 -7.89 -49.49
C SER A 294 7.12 -7.98 -48.05
N GLY A 295 8.01 -8.07 -47.06
CA GLY A 295 7.67 -8.19 -45.65
C GLY A 295 7.67 -6.86 -44.90
N ARG A 296 8.03 -5.74 -45.54
CA ARG A 296 8.01 -4.40 -44.92
C ARG A 296 6.65 -4.05 -44.33
N LEU A 297 5.55 -4.41 -44.98
CA LEU A 297 4.21 -4.17 -44.46
C LEU A 297 3.91 -4.99 -43.20
N LEU A 298 4.41 -6.23 -43.14
CA LEU A 298 4.29 -7.09 -41.95
C LEU A 298 5.20 -6.60 -40.81
N ALA A 299 6.41 -6.15 -41.13
CA ALA A 299 7.37 -5.58 -40.19
C ALA A 299 6.98 -4.17 -39.70
N GLU A 300 6.23 -3.40 -40.49
CA GLU A 300 5.57 -2.17 -40.06
C GLU A 300 4.36 -2.47 -39.16
N LEU A 301 3.63 -3.55 -39.43
CA LEU A 301 2.50 -4.00 -38.61
C LEU A 301 2.96 -4.61 -37.26
N THR A 302 4.09 -5.31 -37.23
CA THR A 302 4.66 -5.87 -35.98
C THR A 302 5.69 -4.94 -35.35
N GLY A 303 6.23 -3.96 -36.07
CA GLY A 303 7.01 -2.81 -35.58
C GLY A 303 8.34 -3.12 -34.87
N GLY A 304 8.76 -4.38 -34.74
CA GLY A 304 9.83 -4.81 -33.81
C GLY A 304 9.32 -5.24 -32.41
N ALA A 305 8.02 -5.51 -32.29
CA ALA A 305 7.31 -5.75 -31.03
C ALA A 305 7.84 -7.00 -30.34
N ALA A 306 8.12 -8.05 -31.11
CA ALA A 306 8.68 -9.28 -30.56
C ALA A 306 10.08 -9.05 -29.98
N PHE A 307 10.92 -8.22 -30.60
CA PHE A 307 12.23 -7.88 -30.06
C PHE A 307 12.12 -7.08 -28.76
N TYR A 308 11.26 -6.06 -28.71
CA TYR A 308 11.00 -5.34 -27.47
C TYR A 308 10.45 -6.25 -26.37
N SER A 309 9.51 -7.15 -26.70
CA SER A 309 8.96 -8.14 -25.77
C SER A 309 10.04 -9.06 -25.24
N PHE A 310 10.91 -9.54 -26.12
CA PHE A 310 12.02 -10.43 -25.78
C PHE A 310 12.99 -9.77 -24.78
N ILE A 311 13.46 -8.56 -25.08
CA ILE A 311 14.32 -7.80 -24.15
C ILE A 311 13.57 -7.50 -22.84
N SER A 312 12.29 -7.11 -22.89
CA SER A 312 11.49 -6.83 -21.69
C SER A 312 11.33 -8.05 -20.79
N VAL A 313 11.13 -9.23 -21.36
CA VAL A 313 11.07 -10.50 -20.59
C VAL A 313 12.41 -10.77 -19.91
N ILE A 314 13.52 -10.63 -20.64
CA ILE A 314 14.86 -10.83 -20.06
C ILE A 314 15.08 -9.88 -18.88
N MET A 315 14.81 -8.60 -19.08
CA MET A 315 15.00 -7.58 -18.04
C MET A 315 14.10 -7.80 -16.84
N THR A 316 12.84 -8.22 -17.06
CA THR A 316 11.90 -8.50 -15.97
C THR A 316 12.35 -9.68 -15.12
N ALA A 317 12.81 -10.77 -15.74
CA ALA A 317 13.31 -11.93 -15.01
C ALA A 317 14.61 -11.62 -14.25
N LEU A 318 15.53 -10.87 -14.89
CA LEU A 318 16.77 -10.43 -14.26
C LEU A 318 16.49 -9.51 -13.07
N TYR A 319 15.61 -8.53 -13.23
CA TYR A 319 15.17 -7.64 -12.16
C TYR A 319 14.62 -8.44 -10.98
N ALA A 320 13.72 -9.39 -11.26
CA ALA A 320 13.14 -10.25 -10.23
C ALA A 320 14.20 -11.08 -9.51
N ALA A 321 15.16 -11.66 -10.25
CA ALA A 321 16.24 -12.46 -9.71
C ALA A 321 17.18 -11.64 -8.82
N LEU A 322 17.63 -10.47 -9.27
CA LEU A 322 18.52 -9.58 -8.52
C LEU A 322 17.86 -9.11 -7.21
N LEU A 323 16.60 -8.68 -7.30
CA LEU A 323 15.83 -8.24 -6.15
C LEU A 323 15.64 -9.40 -5.17
N ALA A 324 15.14 -10.55 -5.64
CA ALA A 324 14.82 -11.67 -4.78
C ALA A 324 16.04 -12.29 -4.13
N LEU A 325 17.16 -12.41 -4.85
CA LEU A 325 18.41 -12.96 -4.33
C LEU A 325 18.94 -12.09 -3.18
N SER A 326 19.16 -10.80 -3.44
CA SER A 326 19.66 -9.86 -2.43
C SER A 326 18.74 -9.76 -1.23
N HIS A 327 17.43 -9.67 -1.48
CA HIS A 327 16.45 -9.55 -0.41
C HIS A 327 16.47 -10.77 0.52
N THR A 328 16.33 -11.97 -0.03
CA THR A 328 16.21 -13.20 0.77
C THR A 328 17.48 -13.58 1.52
N LEU A 329 18.66 -13.31 0.95
CA LEU A 329 19.95 -13.49 1.62
C LEU A 329 20.04 -12.60 2.87
N LEU A 330 19.67 -11.33 2.74
CA LEU A 330 19.93 -10.34 3.78
C LEU A 330 18.78 -10.13 4.77
N GLU A 331 17.55 -10.45 4.38
CA GLU A 331 16.38 -10.47 5.26
C GLU A 331 16.66 -11.28 6.53
N ARG A 332 17.31 -12.45 6.39
CA ARG A 332 17.71 -13.29 7.52
C ARG A 332 18.94 -12.80 8.28
N LEU A 333 19.90 -12.18 7.57
CA LEU A 333 21.18 -11.79 8.17
C LEU A 333 21.11 -10.47 8.92
N ALA A 334 20.32 -9.50 8.44
CA ALA A 334 20.30 -8.14 8.97
C ALA A 334 18.89 -7.55 9.11
N GLY A 335 17.86 -8.36 8.90
CA GLY A 335 16.47 -7.94 9.03
C GLY A 335 15.87 -7.41 7.72
N GLU A 336 14.57 -7.15 7.78
CA GLU A 336 13.73 -6.87 6.60
C GLU A 336 14.12 -5.57 5.89
N TRP A 337 14.48 -4.54 6.65
CA TRP A 337 14.87 -3.26 6.06
C TRP A 337 16.16 -3.38 5.25
N ALA A 338 17.19 -4.05 5.81
CA ALA A 338 18.44 -4.29 5.11
C ALA A 338 18.24 -5.18 3.86
N GLY A 339 17.41 -6.23 3.98
CA GLY A 339 17.02 -7.06 2.84
C GLY A 339 16.30 -6.28 1.74
N ALA A 340 15.31 -5.46 2.09
CA ALA A 340 14.62 -4.60 1.14
C ALA A 340 15.61 -3.61 0.47
N ALA A 341 16.41 -2.88 1.24
CA ALA A 341 17.34 -1.89 0.73
C ALA A 341 18.33 -2.50 -0.27
N ALA A 342 18.96 -3.62 0.11
CA ALA A 342 19.88 -4.32 -0.77
C ALA A 342 19.19 -4.90 -2.01
N GLY A 343 17.97 -5.45 -1.87
CA GLY A 343 17.16 -5.92 -2.99
C GLY A 343 16.93 -4.85 -4.05
N PHE A 344 16.55 -3.64 -3.65
CA PHE A 344 16.31 -2.55 -4.60
C PHE A 344 17.58 -1.92 -5.15
N ILE A 345 18.65 -1.81 -4.35
CA ILE A 345 19.96 -1.35 -4.85
C ILE A 345 20.49 -2.34 -5.90
N ALA A 346 20.41 -3.64 -5.62
CA ALA A 346 20.76 -4.70 -6.55
C ALA A 346 19.92 -4.64 -7.83
N ALA A 347 18.60 -4.45 -7.69
CA ALA A 347 17.70 -4.33 -8.84
C ALA A 347 17.99 -3.08 -9.69
N ALA A 348 18.40 -1.96 -9.07
CA ALA A 348 18.89 -0.78 -9.79
C ALA A 348 20.18 -1.05 -10.57
N GLY A 349 20.95 -2.07 -10.20
CA GLY A 349 22.10 -2.58 -10.97
C GLY A 349 21.73 -3.00 -12.40
N ILE A 350 20.45 -3.28 -12.69
CA ILE A 350 19.97 -3.56 -14.06
C ILE A 350 20.25 -2.41 -15.04
N HIS A 351 20.36 -1.17 -14.54
CA HIS A 351 20.69 -0.02 -15.39
C HIS A 351 22.08 -0.15 -16.01
N LEU A 352 23.05 -0.72 -15.29
CA LEU A 352 24.38 -1.03 -15.83
C LEU A 352 24.27 -2.07 -16.94
N ALA A 353 23.37 -3.05 -16.77
CA ALA A 353 23.14 -4.07 -17.76
C ALA A 353 22.53 -3.50 -19.05
N LEU A 354 21.51 -2.65 -18.90
CA LEU A 354 20.86 -1.96 -20.01
C LEU A 354 21.83 -1.06 -20.78
N ARG A 355 22.75 -0.36 -20.09
CA ARG A 355 23.75 0.47 -20.74
C ARG A 355 24.67 -0.33 -21.67
N TYR A 356 25.05 -1.54 -21.27
CA TYR A 356 25.90 -2.39 -22.09
C TYR A 356 25.13 -2.98 -23.28
N LEU A 357 23.89 -3.43 -23.06
CA LEU A 357 23.08 -4.09 -24.08
C LEU A 357 22.49 -3.11 -25.11
N ILE A 358 22.21 -1.88 -24.70
CA ILE A 358 21.54 -0.87 -25.52
C ILE A 358 22.39 0.40 -25.52
N SER A 359 23.09 0.64 -26.62
CA SER A 359 23.99 1.80 -26.78
C SER A 359 23.30 3.15 -26.56
N LEU A 360 22.01 3.23 -26.93
CA LEU A 360 21.13 4.41 -26.76
C LEU A 360 20.65 4.62 -25.32
N TYR A 361 20.97 3.72 -24.40
CA TYR A 361 20.50 3.82 -23.02
C TYR A 361 21.27 4.86 -22.22
N HIS A 362 20.55 5.83 -21.65
CA HIS A 362 21.13 6.86 -20.79
C HIS A 362 21.23 6.37 -19.33
N LEU A 363 22.40 5.82 -18.97
CA LEU A 363 22.63 5.23 -17.64
C LEU A 363 22.32 6.18 -16.48
N TRP A 364 22.99 7.32 -16.43
CA TRP A 364 22.98 8.18 -15.25
C TRP A 364 21.60 8.76 -14.90
N PRO A 365 20.85 9.36 -15.84
CA PRO A 365 19.51 9.87 -15.53
C PRO A 365 18.57 8.77 -15.04
N ASN A 366 18.61 7.59 -15.67
CA ASN A 366 17.79 6.46 -15.27
C ASN A 366 18.13 5.94 -13.88
N LEU A 367 19.42 5.75 -13.60
CA LEU A 367 19.90 5.28 -12.31
C LEU A 367 19.54 6.26 -11.20
N LEU A 368 19.80 7.56 -11.39
CA LEU A 368 19.50 8.59 -10.39
C LEU A 368 18.00 8.68 -10.10
N VAL A 369 17.15 8.67 -11.13
CA VAL A 369 15.70 8.71 -10.95
C VAL A 369 15.18 7.44 -10.28
N SER A 370 15.70 6.27 -10.65
CA SER A 370 15.36 5.00 -10.01
C SER A 370 15.73 5.02 -8.52
N LEU A 371 16.95 5.44 -8.17
CA LEU A 371 17.42 5.55 -6.78
C LEU A 371 16.59 6.57 -5.98
N LEU A 372 16.25 7.71 -6.58
CA LEU A 372 15.41 8.73 -5.94
C LEU A 372 14.01 8.18 -5.63
N LEU A 373 13.38 7.49 -6.59
CA LEU A 373 12.05 6.89 -6.40
C LEU A 373 12.06 5.71 -5.43
N ILE A 374 13.15 4.93 -5.41
CA ILE A 374 13.40 3.93 -4.37
C ILE A 374 13.40 4.62 -3.00
N GLY A 375 14.19 5.69 -2.84
CA GLY A 375 14.25 6.49 -1.60
C GLY A 375 12.89 7.09 -1.20
N LEU A 376 12.12 7.58 -2.16
CA LEU A 376 10.75 8.06 -1.95
C LEU A 376 9.83 6.94 -1.48
N GLY A 377 9.99 5.72 -2.00
CA GLY A 377 9.26 4.53 -1.53
C GLY A 377 9.58 4.13 -0.10
N PHE A 378 10.86 4.14 0.28
CA PHE A 378 11.29 3.91 1.67
C PHE A 378 10.71 4.94 2.64
N THR A 379 10.53 6.18 2.19
CA THR A 379 9.98 7.28 2.99
C THR A 379 8.48 7.47 2.82
N LEU A 380 7.81 6.70 1.95
CA LEU A 380 6.40 6.86 1.58
C LEU A 380 5.48 6.91 2.80
N ALA A 381 5.69 6.04 3.80
CA ALA A 381 4.86 6.03 4.99
C ALA A 381 4.94 7.32 5.84
N ARG A 382 6.01 8.11 5.69
CA ARG A 382 6.20 9.38 6.40
C ARG A 382 5.47 10.53 5.72
N TRP A 383 5.50 10.60 4.38
CA TRP A 383 4.94 11.72 3.63
C TRP A 383 3.58 11.42 2.97
N ARG A 384 3.24 10.15 2.73
CA ARG A 384 1.92 9.73 2.21
C ARG A 384 0.75 10.33 2.99
N PRO A 385 0.75 10.39 4.34
CA PRO A 385 -0.34 11.02 5.08
C PRO A 385 -0.56 12.48 4.64
N TRP A 386 0.50 13.23 4.35
CA TRP A 386 0.41 14.60 3.84
C TRP A 386 -0.17 14.68 2.44
N LEU A 387 0.25 13.76 1.55
CA LEU A 387 -0.27 13.72 0.18
C LEU A 387 -1.77 13.35 0.14
N THR A 388 -2.20 12.38 0.95
CA THR A 388 -3.59 11.90 0.93
C THR A 388 -4.53 12.71 1.81
N TRP A 389 -4.01 13.53 2.73
CA TRP A 389 -4.82 14.29 3.68
C TRP A 389 -5.83 15.25 3.06
N PRO A 390 -5.50 16.06 2.03
CA PRO A 390 -6.49 16.97 1.44
C PRO A 390 -7.69 16.22 0.86
N LEU A 391 -7.43 15.10 0.17
CA LEU A 391 -8.47 14.26 -0.42
C LEU A 391 -9.31 13.56 0.65
N GLN A 392 -8.67 13.02 1.69
CA GLN A 392 -9.35 12.38 2.81
C GLN A 392 -10.20 13.36 3.61
N ARG A 393 -9.70 14.59 3.82
CA ARG A 393 -10.45 15.65 4.48
C ARG A 393 -11.66 16.07 3.66
N ALA A 394 -11.50 16.25 2.34
CA ALA A 394 -12.62 16.57 1.46
C ALA A 394 -13.67 15.46 1.49
N TRP A 395 -13.24 14.20 1.44
CA TRP A 395 -14.12 13.04 1.56
C TRP A 395 -14.90 13.01 2.88
N ASP A 396 -14.22 13.16 4.02
CA ASP A 396 -14.85 13.15 5.34
C ASP A 396 -15.82 14.34 5.52
N TYR A 397 -15.47 15.50 4.96
CA TYR A 397 -16.37 16.67 4.95
C TYR A 397 -17.64 16.40 4.13
N LEU A 398 -17.51 15.82 2.94
CA LEU A 398 -18.66 15.45 2.11
C LEU A 398 -19.56 14.45 2.83
N LEU A 399 -18.98 13.42 3.45
CA LEU A 399 -19.75 12.45 4.24
C LEU A 399 -20.51 13.12 5.39
N TYR A 400 -19.86 14.03 6.11
CA TYR A 400 -20.51 14.78 7.18
C TYR A 400 -21.67 15.63 6.67
N GLN A 401 -21.50 16.36 5.56
CA GLN A 401 -22.58 17.17 4.97
C GLN A 401 -23.75 16.30 4.52
N PHE A 402 -23.48 15.18 3.85
CA PHE A 402 -24.53 14.22 3.46
C PHE A 402 -25.29 13.66 4.66
N ASP A 403 -24.62 13.38 5.78
CA ASP A 403 -25.29 12.92 6.98
C ASP A 403 -26.04 14.05 7.70
N ALA A 404 -25.54 15.29 7.67
CA ALA A 404 -26.20 16.45 8.28
C ALA A 404 -27.56 16.74 7.65
N GLU A 405 -27.65 16.65 6.32
CA GLU A 405 -28.88 16.88 5.55
C GLU A 405 -29.92 15.74 5.65
N ARG A 406 -29.49 14.56 6.10
CA ARG A 406 -30.36 13.38 6.21
C ARG A 406 -31.35 13.46 7.37
N ALA A 407 -32.44 12.70 7.23
CA ALA A 407 -33.44 12.57 8.28
C ALA A 407 -32.83 11.90 9.53
N PRO A 408 -33.31 12.22 10.75
CA PRO A 408 -32.76 11.66 11.99
C PRO A 408 -32.78 10.13 12.10
N GLY A 409 -33.69 9.46 11.39
CA GLY A 409 -33.80 8.00 11.37
C GLY A 409 -32.87 7.29 10.38
N ASP A 410 -32.22 8.03 9.48
CA ASP A 410 -31.35 7.44 8.46
C ASP A 410 -30.00 7.00 9.04
N PRO A 411 -29.41 5.91 8.50
CA PRO A 411 -28.09 5.47 8.94
C PRO A 411 -26.99 6.45 8.54
N VAL A 412 -26.14 6.76 9.53
CA VAL A 412 -24.98 7.65 9.41
C VAL A 412 -23.86 6.90 8.67
N TYR A 413 -23.17 7.58 7.75
CA TYR A 413 -22.05 7.03 6.99
C TYR A 413 -20.70 7.07 7.71
N LEU A 414 -20.70 7.13 9.04
CA LEU A 414 -19.49 7.23 9.86
C LEU A 414 -18.43 6.18 9.49
N ARG A 415 -18.84 4.93 9.21
CA ARG A 415 -17.95 3.81 8.80
C ARG A 415 -17.12 4.08 7.54
N ARG A 416 -17.51 5.06 6.71
CA ARG A 416 -16.85 5.40 5.45
C ARG A 416 -15.77 6.48 5.62
N CYS A 417 -15.64 7.06 6.80
CA CYS A 417 -14.63 8.09 7.06
C CYS A 417 -13.22 7.51 6.99
N ALA A 418 -12.28 8.33 6.54
CA ALA A 418 -10.87 7.95 6.35
C ALA A 418 -10.22 7.40 7.61
N ALA A 419 -10.67 7.86 8.78
CA ALA A 419 -10.23 7.37 10.09
C ALA A 419 -10.37 5.85 10.28
N PHE A 420 -11.30 5.20 9.57
CA PHE A 420 -11.61 3.77 9.76
C PHE A 420 -10.99 2.86 8.69
N TRP A 421 -10.53 3.41 7.56
CA TRP A 421 -9.93 2.62 6.48
C TRP A 421 -8.48 3.01 6.16
N ASP A 422 -8.00 4.18 6.58
CA ASP A 422 -6.58 4.55 6.49
C ASP A 422 -5.90 4.49 7.86
N ALA A 423 -5.31 3.32 8.14
CA ALA A 423 -4.62 3.08 9.41
C ALA A 423 -3.32 3.90 9.58
N GLN A 424 -2.79 4.52 8.51
CA GLN A 424 -1.58 5.33 8.63
C GLN A 424 -1.84 6.84 8.56
N GLN A 425 -3.09 7.29 8.49
CA GLN A 425 -3.38 8.71 8.56
C GLN A 425 -3.15 9.24 9.98
N ARG A 426 -2.03 9.94 10.17
CA ARG A 426 -1.63 10.53 11.46
C ARG A 426 -2.06 11.98 11.61
N LEU A 427 -2.38 12.66 10.51
CA LEU A 427 -2.80 14.04 10.53
C LEU A 427 -4.26 14.13 11.03
N PRO A 428 -4.60 15.18 11.78
CA PRO A 428 -5.94 15.33 12.33
C PRO A 428 -6.96 15.52 11.21
N LEU A 429 -7.97 14.64 11.18
CA LEU A 429 -9.12 14.75 10.28
C LEU A 429 -10.15 15.73 10.86
N ARG A 430 -9.93 17.04 10.62
CA ARG A 430 -10.81 18.11 11.11
C ARG A 430 -12.23 17.92 10.54
N GLY A 431 -13.22 17.79 11.42
CA GLY A 431 -14.61 17.44 11.07
C GLY A 431 -15.05 16.09 11.66
N LEU A 432 -14.10 15.16 11.91
CA LEU A 432 -14.41 13.85 12.49
C LEU A 432 -15.12 13.96 13.85
N ALA A 433 -14.71 14.92 14.70
CA ALA A 433 -15.37 15.14 15.99
C ALA A 433 -16.85 15.54 15.84
N GLN A 434 -17.17 16.41 14.88
CA GLN A 434 -18.56 16.84 14.60
C GLN A 434 -19.39 15.67 14.07
N HIS A 435 -18.79 14.84 13.22
CA HIS A 435 -19.44 13.65 12.70
C HIS A 435 -19.70 12.61 13.79
N LEU A 436 -18.77 12.44 14.74
CA LEU A 436 -18.95 11.60 15.92
C LEU A 436 -20.08 12.12 16.83
N VAL A 437 -20.18 13.43 17.05
CA VAL A 437 -21.29 14.04 17.81
C VAL A 437 -22.63 13.78 17.12
N LEU A 438 -22.69 13.98 15.81
CA LEU A 438 -23.88 13.67 15.00
C LEU A 438 -24.26 12.18 15.13
N ALA A 439 -23.28 11.29 15.04
CA ALA A 439 -23.46 9.86 15.20
C ALA A 439 -23.94 9.49 16.60
N CYS A 440 -23.41 10.08 17.68
CA CYS A 440 -23.89 9.82 19.04
C CYS A 440 -25.37 10.20 19.22
N ARG A 441 -25.81 11.30 18.58
CA ARG A 441 -27.21 11.75 18.66
C ARG A 441 -28.18 10.84 17.90
N ARG A 442 -27.76 10.30 16.76
CA ARG A 442 -28.63 9.47 15.91
C ARG A 442 -28.50 7.97 16.19
N GLN A 443 -27.28 7.50 16.44
CA GLN A 443 -26.91 6.08 16.58
C GLN A 443 -25.84 5.88 17.67
N PRO A 444 -26.22 5.99 18.96
CA PRO A 444 -25.27 5.98 20.08
C PRO A 444 -24.41 4.71 20.12
N GLN A 445 -25.00 3.54 19.91
CA GLN A 445 -24.28 2.26 19.90
C GLN A 445 -23.17 2.21 18.82
N GLU A 446 -23.44 2.78 17.65
CA GLU A 446 -22.46 2.80 16.56
C GLU A 446 -21.33 3.77 16.86
N ALA A 447 -21.67 4.95 17.40
CA ALA A 447 -20.71 5.96 17.77
C ALA A 447 -19.80 5.50 18.91
N ASP A 448 -20.32 4.78 19.91
CA ASP A 448 -19.52 4.22 21.01
C ASP A 448 -18.48 3.21 20.52
N ALA A 449 -18.88 2.33 19.60
CA ALA A 449 -17.96 1.37 18.97
C ALA A 449 -16.89 2.11 18.13
N ALA A 450 -17.27 3.15 17.40
CA ALA A 450 -16.36 3.98 16.62
C ALA A 450 -15.36 4.73 17.53
N MET A 451 -15.84 5.34 18.60
CA MET A 451 -15.01 6.05 19.57
C MET A 451 -14.03 5.11 20.25
N THR A 452 -14.49 3.93 20.68
CA THR A 452 -13.63 2.91 21.29
C THR A 452 -12.48 2.52 20.36
N PHE A 453 -12.78 2.30 19.08
CA PHE A 453 -11.76 1.99 18.08
C PHE A 453 -10.75 3.14 17.87
N LEU A 454 -11.21 4.39 17.90
CA LEU A 454 -10.35 5.56 17.67
C LEU A 454 -9.47 5.94 18.86
N LEU A 455 -9.80 5.49 20.09
CA LEU A 455 -9.01 5.78 21.29
C LEU A 455 -7.57 5.23 21.22
N ASP A 456 -7.39 4.06 20.61
CA ASP A 456 -6.08 3.42 20.44
C ASP A 456 -5.29 3.99 19.24
N GLY A 457 -5.90 4.91 18.50
CA GLY A 457 -5.41 5.40 17.21
C GLY A 457 -4.86 6.83 17.22
N PRO A 458 -4.32 7.28 16.07
CA PRO A 458 -3.85 8.67 15.89
C PRO A 458 -4.98 9.70 15.99
N GLN A 459 -6.22 9.29 15.80
CA GLN A 459 -7.41 10.16 15.82
C GLN A 459 -8.08 10.26 17.20
N ARG A 460 -7.41 9.82 18.29
CA ARG A 460 -7.91 9.93 19.67
C ARG A 460 -8.39 11.33 20.05
N TRP A 461 -7.76 12.37 19.49
CA TRP A 461 -8.14 13.78 19.71
C TRP A 461 -9.59 14.07 19.30
N ALA A 462 -10.09 13.42 18.24
CA ALA A 462 -11.44 13.62 17.74
C ALA A 462 -12.49 13.02 18.68
N VAL A 463 -12.16 11.90 19.34
CA VAL A 463 -12.99 11.28 20.38
C VAL A 463 -13.07 12.21 21.59
N SER A 464 -11.93 12.73 22.05
CA SER A 464 -11.89 13.68 23.17
C SER A 464 -12.71 14.93 22.85
N ALA A 465 -12.55 15.51 21.66
CA ALA A 465 -13.32 16.67 21.23
C ALA A 465 -14.82 16.39 21.12
N ALA A 466 -15.22 15.23 20.58
CA ALA A 466 -16.62 14.84 20.48
C ALA A 466 -17.25 14.61 21.86
N ARG A 467 -16.53 13.97 22.79
CA ARG A 467 -16.99 13.77 24.17
C ARG A 467 -17.19 15.11 24.90
N LEU A 468 -16.26 16.05 24.74
CA LEU A 468 -16.40 17.39 25.31
C LEU A 468 -17.64 18.11 24.78
N GLU A 469 -17.88 18.03 23.46
CA GLU A 469 -19.05 18.66 22.85
C GLU A 469 -20.37 18.02 23.32
N LEU A 470 -20.41 16.70 23.49
CA LEU A 470 -21.58 16.00 24.04
C LEU A 470 -21.84 16.37 25.50
N LEU A 471 -20.78 16.55 26.30
CA LEU A 471 -20.91 17.02 27.69
C LEU A 471 -21.41 18.45 27.75
N ALA A 472 -20.87 19.36 26.93
CA ALA A 472 -21.35 20.73 26.83
C ALA A 472 -22.83 20.77 26.47
N TYR A 473 -23.25 19.99 25.46
CA TYR A 473 -24.66 19.87 25.09
C TYR A 473 -25.53 19.32 26.22
N ARG A 474 -25.07 18.31 26.96
CA ARG A 474 -25.82 17.75 28.11
C ARG A 474 -26.06 18.80 29.19
N LEU A 475 -25.06 19.64 29.47
CA LEU A 475 -25.18 20.75 30.42
C LEU A 475 -26.19 21.79 29.91
N GLU A 476 -26.14 22.13 28.61
CA GLU A 476 -27.08 23.07 27.97
C GLU A 476 -28.53 22.55 27.93
N THR A 477 -28.75 21.24 27.97
CA THR A 477 -30.10 20.65 27.97
C THR A 477 -30.79 20.65 29.33
N CYS A 478 -30.13 21.05 30.41
CA CYS A 478 -30.77 21.16 31.72
C CYS A 478 -31.85 22.26 31.65
N ARG A 479 -33.07 21.98 32.08
CA ARG A 479 -34.18 22.95 32.03
C ARG A 479 -34.70 23.34 33.41
N SER A 480 -34.19 22.71 34.46
CA SER A 480 -34.62 22.91 35.83
C SER A 480 -33.47 22.70 36.80
N VAL A 481 -33.61 23.24 38.01
CA VAL A 481 -32.73 22.96 39.15
C VAL A 481 -32.67 21.44 39.45
N GLU A 482 -33.77 20.74 39.17
CA GLU A 482 -33.86 19.28 39.28
C GLU A 482 -32.93 18.55 38.29
N ASP A 483 -32.81 19.05 37.06
CA ASP A 483 -31.89 18.50 36.07
C ASP A 483 -30.44 18.75 36.50
N ILE A 484 -30.15 19.95 37.00
CA ILE A 484 -28.81 20.36 37.47
C ILE A 484 -28.28 19.39 38.52
N ARG A 485 -29.11 19.01 39.51
CA ARG A 485 -28.68 18.07 40.56
C ARG A 485 -28.49 16.63 40.08
N ARG A 486 -29.18 16.23 39.00
CA ARG A 486 -29.13 14.87 38.44
C ARG A 486 -28.07 14.70 37.35
N VAL A 487 -27.39 15.76 36.95
CA VAL A 487 -26.38 15.68 35.90
C VAL A 487 -25.17 14.88 36.37
N GLU A 488 -25.03 13.68 35.80
CA GLU A 488 -23.85 12.86 35.97
C GLU A 488 -22.76 13.27 34.97
N LEU A 489 -21.67 13.83 35.50
CA LEU A 489 -20.44 14.08 34.75
C LEU A 489 -19.40 13.00 35.07
N PRO A 490 -18.67 12.49 34.07
CA PRO A 490 -17.67 11.46 34.28
C PRO A 490 -16.63 11.93 35.31
N ALA A 491 -16.30 11.02 36.24
CA ALA A 491 -15.46 11.36 37.39
C ALA A 491 -13.95 11.33 37.10
N GLY A 492 -13.55 10.73 35.98
CA GLY A 492 -12.15 10.59 35.59
C GLY A 492 -11.58 11.86 34.98
N GLU A 493 -10.31 12.11 35.27
CA GLU A 493 -9.47 13.12 34.63
C GLU A 493 -9.55 12.94 33.11
N LEU A 494 -10.37 13.75 32.46
CA LEU A 494 -10.05 14.11 31.10
C LEU A 494 -8.72 14.85 31.22
N ASP A 495 -7.63 14.24 30.71
CA ASP A 495 -6.28 14.85 30.58
C ASP A 495 -6.29 16.05 29.62
N ASN A 496 -7.30 16.90 29.72
CA ASN A 496 -7.56 18.02 28.84
C ASN A 496 -7.94 19.27 29.67
N PRO A 497 -7.84 20.47 29.06
CA PRO A 497 -8.12 21.73 29.75
C PRO A 497 -9.55 21.86 30.29
N ALA A 498 -10.50 21.06 29.78
CA ALA A 498 -11.89 21.09 30.25
C ALA A 498 -12.12 20.31 31.55
N GLY A 499 -11.16 19.50 32.01
CA GLY A 499 -11.27 18.73 33.27
C GLY A 499 -11.63 19.60 34.48
N PRO A 500 -10.89 20.68 34.78
CA PRO A 500 -11.20 21.59 35.89
C PRO A 500 -12.59 22.25 35.76
N ILE A 501 -12.98 22.63 34.55
CA ILE A 501 -14.30 23.23 34.26
C ILE A 501 -15.41 22.23 34.61
N LEU A 502 -15.33 21.02 34.08
CA LEU A 502 -16.31 19.95 34.32
C LEU A 502 -16.35 19.54 35.81
N HIS A 503 -15.21 19.56 36.49
CA HIS A 503 -15.15 19.34 37.93
C HIS A 503 -15.95 20.39 38.70
N ARG A 504 -15.86 21.68 38.31
CA ARG A 504 -16.68 22.74 38.90
C ARG A 504 -18.17 22.49 38.63
N PHE A 505 -18.59 22.26 37.38
CA PHE A 505 -19.99 21.91 37.07
C PHE A 505 -20.52 20.77 37.95
N ARG A 506 -19.74 19.69 38.11
CA ARG A 506 -20.11 18.55 38.96
C ARG A 506 -20.23 18.93 40.43
N ARG A 507 -19.31 19.74 40.94
CA ARG A 507 -19.33 20.23 42.32
C ARG A 507 -20.60 21.02 42.58
N PHE A 508 -20.93 21.97 41.71
CA PHE A 508 -22.12 22.77 41.85
C PHE A 508 -23.41 21.94 41.74
N GLY A 509 -23.48 20.93 40.88
CA GLY A 509 -24.61 19.99 40.86
C GLY A 509 -24.81 19.29 42.22
N ARG A 510 -23.72 18.92 42.92
CA ARG A 510 -23.77 18.36 44.28
C ARG A 510 -24.14 19.40 45.33
N ASP A 511 -23.64 20.62 45.21
CA ASP A 511 -23.95 21.70 46.16
C ASP A 511 -25.43 22.10 46.06
N VAL A 512 -26.00 22.12 44.85
CA VAL A 512 -27.44 22.27 44.61
C VAL A 512 -28.22 21.12 45.26
N ASP A 513 -27.80 19.87 45.07
CA ASP A 513 -28.46 18.71 45.71
C ASP A 513 -28.42 18.82 47.25
N ALA A 514 -27.28 19.21 47.82
CA ALA A 514 -27.12 19.40 49.25
C ALA A 514 -27.98 20.55 49.79
N ALA A 515 -28.10 21.66 49.03
CA ALA A 515 -28.95 22.78 49.38
C ALA A 515 -30.44 22.41 49.36
N LEU A 516 -30.89 21.66 48.35
CA LEU A 516 -32.27 21.20 48.23
C LEU A 516 -32.68 20.16 49.28
N ARG A 517 -31.72 19.47 49.91
CA ARG A 517 -31.98 18.49 50.98
C ARG A 517 -32.04 19.10 52.39
N GLN A 518 -31.88 20.42 52.53
CA GLN A 518 -31.96 21.08 53.84
C GLN A 518 -33.36 20.95 54.46
N VAL A 519 -33.41 20.76 55.79
CA VAL A 519 -34.66 20.42 56.53
C VAL A 519 -35.65 21.59 56.55
N THR A 520 -35.16 22.83 56.59
CA THR A 520 -35.98 24.03 56.69
C THR A 520 -35.86 24.87 55.43
N GLY A 521 -36.96 25.48 54.99
CA GLY A 521 -36.96 26.36 53.81
C GLY A 521 -36.01 27.56 53.96
N HIS A 522 -35.76 28.02 55.19
CA HIS A 522 -34.78 29.07 55.46
C HIS A 522 -33.34 28.63 55.18
N HIS A 523 -32.92 27.45 55.66
CA HIS A 523 -31.57 26.92 55.39
C HIS A 523 -31.40 26.54 53.91
N GLN A 524 -32.45 26.05 53.27
CA GLN A 524 -32.46 25.79 51.83
C GLN A 524 -32.18 27.07 51.05
N ARG A 525 -32.84 28.18 51.38
CA ARG A 525 -32.65 29.48 50.71
C ARG A 525 -31.23 30.00 50.87
N ILE A 526 -30.69 29.98 52.10
CA ILE A 526 -29.31 30.44 52.37
C ILE A 526 -28.29 29.59 51.61
N ALA A 527 -28.47 28.26 51.60
CA ALA A 527 -27.56 27.36 50.90
C ALA A 527 -27.59 27.59 49.37
N LEU A 528 -28.78 27.80 48.79
CA LEU A 528 -28.93 28.11 47.37
C LEU A 528 -28.31 29.47 47.00
N GLU A 529 -28.45 30.49 47.85
CA GLU A 529 -27.84 31.80 47.64
C GLU A 529 -26.31 31.71 47.60
N GLY A 530 -25.70 30.91 48.49
CA GLY A 530 -24.27 30.63 48.46
C GLY A 530 -23.81 29.93 47.17
N VAL A 531 -24.60 28.98 46.67
CA VAL A 531 -24.34 28.31 45.38
C VAL A 531 -24.40 29.30 44.22
N LEU A 532 -25.41 30.18 44.20
CA LEU A 532 -25.60 31.21 43.17
C LEU A 532 -24.39 32.14 43.08
N VAL A 533 -23.91 32.68 44.21
CA VAL A 533 -22.73 33.57 44.26
C VAL A 533 -21.48 32.87 43.72
N GLY A 534 -21.26 31.61 44.11
CA GLY A 534 -20.14 30.82 43.59
C GLY A 534 -20.26 30.57 42.09
N TRP A 535 -21.48 30.34 41.59
CA TRP A 535 -21.76 30.09 40.19
C TRP A 535 -21.56 31.34 39.32
N GLU A 536 -22.01 32.51 39.78
CA GLU A 536 -21.75 33.79 39.12
C GLU A 536 -20.27 34.06 38.96
N GLN A 537 -19.48 33.82 40.03
CA GLN A 537 -18.04 33.99 39.97
C GLN A 537 -17.42 33.04 38.93
N PHE A 538 -17.85 31.78 38.91
CA PHE A 538 -17.39 30.83 37.91
C PHE A 538 -17.76 31.24 36.47
N ALA A 539 -18.97 31.74 36.23
CA ALA A 539 -19.38 32.23 34.91
C ALA A 539 -18.55 33.46 34.47
N ARG A 540 -18.20 34.35 35.40
CA ARG A 540 -17.27 35.47 35.16
C ARG A 540 -15.87 34.95 34.82
N ASP A 541 -15.34 34.01 35.60
CA ASP A 541 -14.03 33.38 35.36
C ASP A 541 -13.96 32.76 33.94
N LEU A 542 -15.02 32.07 33.52
CA LEU A 542 -15.10 31.48 32.16
C LEU A 542 -15.11 32.53 31.05
N THR A 543 -15.74 33.69 31.29
CA THR A 543 -15.80 34.79 30.31
C THR A 543 -14.44 35.47 30.15
N LEU A 544 -13.68 35.57 31.24
CA LEU A 544 -12.35 36.19 31.27
C LEU A 544 -11.24 35.25 30.77
N SER A 545 -11.47 33.94 30.80
CA SER A 545 -10.53 32.95 30.29
C SER A 545 -10.37 33.04 28.77
N GLN A 546 -9.12 33.00 28.30
CA GLN A 546 -8.80 32.93 26.87
C GLN A 546 -8.84 31.49 26.32
N GLU A 547 -9.12 30.51 27.17
CA GLU A 547 -9.18 29.11 26.74
C GLU A 547 -10.42 28.85 25.87
N ARG A 548 -10.22 28.10 24.79
CA ARG A 548 -11.28 27.76 23.85
C ARG A 548 -12.41 26.96 24.52
N GLU A 549 -12.05 26.09 25.44
CA GLU A 549 -12.95 25.28 26.23
C GLU A 549 -13.83 26.15 27.13
N ALA A 550 -13.27 27.18 27.77
CA ALA A 550 -14.02 28.11 28.60
C ALA A 550 -15.12 28.84 27.79
N ALA A 551 -14.77 29.32 26.60
CA ALA A 551 -15.72 29.92 25.68
C ALA A 551 -16.85 28.95 25.27
N ARG A 552 -16.55 27.64 25.12
CA ARG A 552 -17.56 26.63 24.76
C ARG A 552 -18.52 26.30 25.92
N PHE A 553 -18.06 26.27 27.17
CA PHE A 553 -18.89 25.94 28.33
C PHE A 553 -19.63 27.13 28.94
N TYR A 554 -19.27 28.37 28.57
CA TYR A 554 -19.94 29.58 29.04
C TYR A 554 -21.47 29.61 28.81
N PRO A 555 -22.01 29.21 27.64
CA PRO A 555 -23.46 29.19 27.43
C PRO A 555 -24.19 28.27 28.43
N ALA A 556 -23.61 27.11 28.76
CA ALA A 556 -24.15 26.21 29.76
C ALA A 556 -24.12 26.82 31.17
N ALA A 557 -23.01 27.47 31.54
CA ALA A 557 -22.89 28.17 32.82
C ALA A 557 -23.96 29.27 32.95
N ARG A 558 -24.13 30.09 31.91
CA ARG A 558 -25.15 31.14 31.88
C ARG A 558 -26.57 30.58 31.95
N LEU A 559 -26.83 29.46 31.28
CA LEU A 559 -28.13 28.80 31.31
C LEU A 559 -28.47 28.32 32.73
N TRP A 560 -27.54 27.68 33.42
CA TRP A 560 -27.75 27.25 34.80
C TRP A 560 -27.92 28.41 35.77
N LEU A 561 -27.23 29.54 35.54
CA LEU A 561 -27.42 30.76 36.34
C LEU A 561 -28.84 31.32 36.23
N ASN A 562 -29.46 31.19 35.06
CA ASN A 562 -30.84 31.64 34.87
C ASN A 562 -31.88 30.67 35.46
N LEU A 563 -31.49 29.43 35.76
CA LEU A 563 -32.36 28.39 36.32
C LEU A 563 -32.29 28.31 37.85
N ALA A 564 -31.13 28.64 38.42
CA ALA A 564 -30.88 28.74 39.86
C ALA A 564 -31.44 30.06 40.40
#